data_AF-A0A3D3P519-F1
#
_entry.id   AF-A0A3D3P519-F1
#
_cell.length_a   1.000
_cell.length_b   1.000
_cell.length_c   1.000
_cell.angle_alpha   90.00
_cell.angle_beta   90.00
_cell.angle_gamma   90.00
#
_symmetry.space_group_name_H-M   'P 1'
#
loop_
_entity.id
_entity.type
_entity.pdbx_description
1 polymer ?
#
loop_
_entity_poly.entity_id
_entity_poly.type
_entity_poly.pdbx_seq_one_letter_code
_entity_poly.pdbx_strand_id
1 'polypeptide(L)'
;MNVAPTSGLASCHFRDLAEGLQQQMFFWGQDVIHPRGNQLVQNNFQRLPSKGLKGTSCYRREWQDGHLELYGSCAGWYGPDGGFTFIRPRKRIAIWTGKTTPTPGLWQPEFIKRRVKKEELYASALPFLDWLID
;
A
#
# COMPACT_ATOMS: atom_id res chain seq x y z
N MET A 1 4.94 -13.70 21.00
CA MET A 1 5.34 -12.42 20.38
C MET A 1 5.00 -11.32 21.38
N ASN A 2 6.00 -10.60 21.90
CA ASN A 2 5.77 -9.48 22.81
C ASN A 2 5.35 -8.26 21.98
N VAL A 3 4.08 -7.87 22.11
CA VAL A 3 3.59 -6.59 21.57
C VAL A 3 4.16 -5.49 22.45
N ALA A 4 5.08 -4.70 21.92
CA ALA A 4 5.61 -3.52 22.59
C ALA A 4 4.43 -2.59 23.00
N PRO A 5 4.50 -1.92 24.16
CA PRO A 5 3.43 -1.05 24.61
C PRO A 5 3.20 0.08 23.59
N THR A 6 2.00 0.17 23.04
CA THR A 6 1.55 1.19 22.09
C THR A 6 1.31 2.55 22.76
N SER A 7 2.21 2.99 23.62
CA SER A 7 2.20 4.37 24.12
C SER A 7 2.77 5.28 23.03
N GLY A 8 1.91 5.94 22.24
CA GLY A 8 2.30 7.15 21.51
C GLY A 8 2.09 7.20 19.99
N LEU A 9 1.11 6.50 19.40
CA LEU A 9 0.76 6.77 17.99
C LEU A 9 0.02 8.12 17.88
N ALA A 10 0.77 9.17 17.62
CA ALA A 10 0.23 10.49 17.31
C ALA A 10 -0.43 10.49 15.91
N SER A 11 -1.41 11.36 15.70
CA SER A 11 -2.07 11.49 14.39
C SER A 11 -1.14 12.03 13.30
N CYS A 12 -0.07 12.75 13.68
CA CYS A 12 0.95 13.21 12.73
C CYS A 12 1.66 12.04 12.04
N HIS A 13 1.99 10.95 12.74
CA HIS A 13 2.71 9.82 12.15
C HIS A 13 1.99 9.22 10.93
N PHE A 14 0.66 9.16 10.94
CA PHE A 14 -0.12 8.67 9.81
C PHE A 14 -0.22 9.67 8.66
N ARG A 15 -0.18 10.97 8.98
CA ARG A 15 -0.08 12.03 7.97
C ARG A 15 1.29 11.96 7.29
N ASP A 16 2.35 11.88 8.09
CA ASP A 16 3.73 11.81 7.62
C ASP A 16 3.95 10.53 6.79
N LEU A 17 3.37 9.39 7.22
CA LEU A 17 3.37 8.17 6.41
C LEU A 17 2.65 8.38 5.07
N ALA A 18 1.47 9.00 5.06
CA ALA A 18 0.75 9.27 3.82
C ALA A 18 1.53 10.21 2.87
N GLU A 19 2.24 11.19 3.41
CA GLU A 19 3.10 12.09 2.65
C GLU A 19 4.35 11.39 2.13
N GLY A 20 4.99 10.56 2.95
CA GLY A 20 6.11 9.72 2.55
C GLY A 20 5.73 8.75 1.43
N LEU A 21 4.58 8.08 1.54
CA LEU A 21 4.07 7.19 0.49
C LEU A 21 3.73 7.94 -0.80
N GLN A 22 3.20 9.16 -0.69
CA GLN A 22 2.96 10.02 -1.85
C GLN A 22 4.25 10.29 -2.63
N GLN A 23 5.35 10.57 -1.93
CA GLN A 23 6.66 10.78 -2.52
C GLN A 23 7.27 9.47 -3.03
N GLN A 24 7.18 8.40 -2.27
CA GLN A 24 7.71 7.09 -2.63
C GLN A 24 7.08 6.57 -3.94
N MET A 25 5.77 6.78 -4.12
CA MET A 25 5.09 6.43 -5.37
C MET A 25 5.64 7.18 -6.59
N PHE A 26 6.18 8.39 -6.42
CA PHE A 26 6.88 9.08 -7.50
C PHE A 26 8.20 8.39 -7.84
N PHE A 27 8.99 7.99 -6.84
CA PHE A 27 10.24 7.26 -7.05
C PHE A 27 10.02 5.90 -7.70
N TRP A 28 9.03 5.12 -7.25
CA TRP A 28 8.64 3.89 -7.95
C TRP A 28 8.24 4.14 -9.41
N GLY A 29 7.63 5.29 -9.70
CA GLY A 29 7.35 5.70 -11.08
C GLY A 29 8.62 5.89 -11.93
N GLN A 30 9.67 6.47 -11.35
CA GLN A 30 10.98 6.61 -11.99
C GLN A 30 11.69 5.26 -12.16
N ASP A 31 11.61 4.40 -11.15
CA ASP A 31 12.17 3.04 -11.16
C ASP A 31 11.60 2.17 -12.27
N VAL A 32 10.31 2.36 -12.58
CA VAL A 32 9.61 1.66 -13.66
C VAL A 32 10.14 2.05 -15.04
N ILE A 33 10.53 3.31 -15.25
CA ILE A 33 11.00 3.85 -16.54
C ILE A 33 12.53 3.99 -16.61
N HIS A 34 13.25 3.43 -15.65
CA HIS A 34 14.68 3.61 -15.54
C HIS A 34 15.42 3.06 -16.78
N PRO A 35 16.47 3.73 -17.30
CA PRO A 35 17.16 3.32 -18.53
C PRO A 35 17.77 1.91 -18.49
N ARG A 36 18.06 1.39 -17.30
CA ARG A 36 18.56 0.02 -17.08
C ARG A 36 17.45 -1.03 -16.99
N GLY A 37 16.21 -0.67 -17.30
CA GLY A 37 15.03 -1.51 -17.17
C GLY A 37 14.24 -1.23 -15.89
N ASN A 38 13.09 -1.90 -15.80
CA ASN A 38 12.13 -1.71 -14.70
C ASN A 38 12.66 -2.29 -13.39
N GLN A 39 13.03 -1.44 -12.44
CA GLN A 39 13.67 -1.89 -11.20
C GLN A 39 12.69 -2.62 -10.27
N LEU A 40 11.37 -2.35 -10.33
CA LEU A 40 10.41 -3.13 -9.54
C LEU A 40 10.42 -4.60 -9.99
N VAL A 41 10.46 -4.84 -11.30
CA VAL A 41 10.55 -6.20 -11.85
C VAL A 41 11.87 -6.88 -11.46
N GLN A 42 12.97 -6.14 -11.46
CA GLN A 42 14.27 -6.64 -10.98
C GLN A 42 14.24 -6.99 -9.47
N ASN A 43 13.36 -6.36 -8.69
CA ASN A 43 13.13 -6.63 -7.27
C ASN A 43 11.94 -7.57 -7.02
N ASN A 44 11.77 -8.56 -7.90
CA ASN A 44 10.79 -9.65 -7.78
C ASN A 44 9.31 -9.23 -7.82
N PHE A 45 8.99 -8.04 -8.33
CA PHE A 45 7.61 -7.73 -8.67
C PHE A 45 7.22 -8.31 -10.03
N GLN A 46 6.06 -8.93 -10.08
CA GLN A 46 5.40 -9.27 -11.34
C GLN A 46 4.60 -8.06 -11.84
N ARG A 47 4.86 -7.66 -13.08
CA ARG A 47 4.03 -6.66 -13.77
C ARG A 47 2.75 -7.32 -14.27
N LEU A 48 1.61 -6.83 -13.79
CA LEU A 48 0.27 -7.27 -14.17
C LEU A 48 -0.49 -6.16 -14.90
N PRO A 49 -1.48 -6.50 -15.73
CA PRO A 49 -2.40 -5.51 -16.30
C PRO A 49 -3.13 -4.74 -15.20
N SER A 50 -3.25 -3.41 -15.35
CA SER A 50 -4.08 -2.62 -14.45
C SER A 50 -5.56 -2.88 -14.67
N LYS A 51 -6.31 -2.96 -13.57
CA LYS A 51 -7.77 -3.01 -13.58
C LYS A 51 -8.28 -1.57 -13.46
N GLY A 52 -9.26 -1.18 -14.29
CA GLY A 52 -9.90 0.14 -14.21
C GLY A 52 -9.16 1.25 -14.95
N LEU A 53 -7.98 1.68 -14.49
CA LEU A 53 -7.31 2.87 -15.04
C LEU A 53 -6.42 2.51 -16.25
N LYS A 54 -6.74 3.06 -17.43
CA LYS A 54 -5.93 2.90 -18.65
C LYS A 54 -4.57 3.56 -18.48
N GLY A 55 -3.51 2.90 -18.95
CA GLY A 55 -2.14 3.45 -18.96
C GLY A 55 -1.36 3.27 -17.66
N THR A 56 -1.92 2.62 -16.63
CA THR A 56 -1.15 2.19 -15.45
C THR A 56 -0.85 0.70 -15.52
N SER A 57 0.21 0.27 -14.84
CA SER A 57 0.49 -1.14 -14.59
C SER A 57 0.30 -1.44 -13.11
N CYS A 58 -0.06 -2.67 -12.79
CA CYS A 58 0.00 -3.21 -11.45
C CYS A 58 1.36 -3.88 -11.28
N TYR A 59 2.01 -3.68 -10.14
CA TYR A 59 3.17 -4.47 -9.74
C TYR A 59 2.80 -5.24 -8.48
N ARG A 60 2.86 -6.56 -8.54
CA ARG A 60 2.51 -7.45 -7.43
C ARG A 60 3.72 -8.27 -6.99
N ARG A 61 3.89 -8.43 -5.67
CA ARG A 61 4.90 -9.33 -5.08
C ARG A 61 4.30 -10.02 -3.86
N GLU A 62 4.47 -11.34 -3.75
CA GLU A 62 4.08 -12.09 -2.56
C GLU A 62 4.94 -11.67 -1.35
N TRP A 63 4.31 -11.48 -0.19
CA TRP A 63 4.96 -10.97 1.01
C TRP A 63 4.17 -11.28 2.28
N GLN A 64 4.82 -11.91 3.28
CA GLN A 64 4.27 -12.21 4.61
C GLN A 64 2.81 -12.74 4.58
N ASP A 65 2.59 -13.91 3.96
CA ASP A 65 1.27 -14.57 3.81
C ASP A 65 0.19 -13.73 3.10
N GLY A 66 0.58 -12.64 2.45
CA GLY A 66 -0.24 -11.81 1.59
C GLY A 66 0.55 -11.37 0.37
N HIS A 67 0.17 -10.23 -0.19
CA HIS A 67 0.88 -9.67 -1.33
C HIS A 67 0.85 -8.14 -1.31
N LEU A 68 1.95 -7.56 -1.79
CA LEU A 68 2.08 -6.15 -2.09
C LEU A 68 1.44 -5.89 -3.46
N GLU A 69 0.67 -4.81 -3.60
CA GLU A 69 0.32 -4.27 -4.91
C GLU A 69 0.62 -2.78 -4.99
N LEU A 70 1.30 -2.40 -6.07
CA LEU A 70 1.66 -1.03 -6.38
C LEU A 70 0.99 -0.62 -7.70
N TYR A 71 0.17 0.42 -7.63
CA TYR A 71 -0.43 1.12 -8.77
C TYR A 71 -0.04 2.60 -8.73
N GLY A 72 -0.23 3.31 -9.83
CA GLY A 72 -0.03 4.78 -9.84
C GLY A 72 -1.02 5.56 -8.95
N SER A 73 -2.15 4.97 -8.57
CA SER A 73 -3.20 5.61 -7.76
C SER A 73 -3.35 5.06 -6.34
N CYS A 74 -2.80 3.89 -6.06
CA CYS A 74 -2.84 3.26 -4.74
C CYS A 74 -1.69 2.28 -4.57
N ALA A 75 -1.28 2.06 -3.33
CA ALA A 75 -0.27 1.08 -2.95
C ALA A 75 -0.71 0.41 -1.65
N GLY A 76 -0.37 -0.85 -1.45
CA GLY A 76 -0.79 -1.53 -0.22
C GLY A 76 -0.29 -2.96 -0.10
N TRP A 77 -0.56 -3.54 1.06
CA TRP A 77 -0.39 -4.95 1.36
C TRP A 77 -1.76 -5.56 1.63
N TYR A 78 -2.01 -6.75 1.11
CA TYR A 78 -3.30 -7.43 1.17
C TYR A 78 -3.10 -8.89 1.59
N GLY A 79 -3.55 -9.23 2.79
CA GLY A 79 -3.57 -10.57 3.34
C GLY A 79 -4.95 -11.22 3.30
N PRO A 80 -5.09 -12.42 3.89
CA PRO A 80 -6.34 -13.20 3.85
C PRO A 80 -7.50 -12.52 4.59
N ASP A 81 -7.21 -11.80 5.68
CA ASP A 81 -8.21 -11.18 6.55
C ASP A 81 -8.39 -9.67 6.30
N GLY A 82 -7.79 -9.15 5.22
CA GLY A 82 -7.76 -7.74 4.88
C GLY A 82 -6.33 -7.21 4.75
N GLY A 83 -6.17 -5.89 4.79
CA GLY A 83 -4.86 -5.31 4.60
C GLY A 83 -4.80 -3.81 4.81
N PHE A 84 -3.71 -3.22 4.34
CA PHE A 84 -3.43 -1.80 4.39
C PHE A 84 -3.39 -1.24 2.98
N THR A 85 -3.95 -0.06 2.81
CA THR A 85 -3.88 0.64 1.53
C THR A 85 -3.68 2.13 1.69
N PHE A 86 -2.82 2.68 0.86
CA PHE A 86 -2.68 4.10 0.61
C PHE A 86 -3.41 4.47 -0.69
N ILE A 87 -4.28 5.48 -0.63
CA ILE A 87 -5.11 5.98 -1.73
C ILE A 87 -4.62 7.37 -2.10
N ARG A 88 -3.79 7.43 -3.16
CA ARG A 88 -3.03 8.62 -3.57
C ARG A 88 -3.90 9.86 -3.81
N PRO A 89 -5.01 9.80 -4.59
CA PRO A 89 -5.83 10.99 -4.85
C PRO A 89 -6.45 11.61 -3.59
N ARG A 90 -6.55 10.84 -2.50
CA ARG A 90 -7.11 11.29 -1.22
C ARG A 90 -6.05 11.51 -0.15
N LYS A 91 -4.77 11.27 -0.45
CA LYS A 91 -3.64 11.27 0.50
C LYS A 91 -4.01 10.54 1.80
N ARG A 92 -4.61 9.36 1.67
CA ARG A 92 -5.23 8.65 2.79
C ARG A 92 -4.74 7.24 2.89
N ILE A 93 -4.35 6.84 4.10
CA ILE A 93 -4.15 5.45 4.46
C ILE A 93 -5.42 4.87 5.11
N ALA A 94 -5.65 3.59 4.95
CA ALA A 94 -6.83 2.89 5.46
C ALA A 94 -6.59 1.40 5.65
N ILE A 95 -7.40 0.80 6.52
CA ILE A 95 -7.59 -0.66 6.55
C ILE A 95 -8.55 -1.03 5.42
N TRP A 96 -8.09 -1.92 4.56
CA TRP A 96 -8.87 -2.51 3.48
C TRP A 96 -9.48 -3.84 3.96
N THR A 97 -10.79 -4.00 3.77
CA THR A 97 -11.56 -5.17 4.21
C THR A 97 -12.10 -6.01 3.05
N GLY A 98 -11.85 -5.60 1.81
CA GLY A 98 -12.26 -6.36 0.63
C GLY A 98 -11.38 -7.59 0.40
N LYS A 99 -11.98 -8.69 -0.03
CA LYS A 99 -11.24 -9.91 -0.46
C LYS A 99 -10.42 -9.68 -1.74
N THR A 100 -10.80 -8.68 -2.52
CA THR A 100 -10.08 -8.24 -3.72
C THR A 100 -9.39 -6.91 -3.43
N THR A 101 -8.25 -6.68 -4.08
CA THR A 101 -7.53 -5.42 -3.97
C THR A 101 -8.31 -4.24 -4.57
N PRO A 102 -8.01 -2.98 -4.17
CA PRO A 102 -8.65 -1.80 -4.72
C PRO A 102 -8.50 -1.73 -6.24
N THR A 103 -9.54 -1.32 -6.93
CA THR A 103 -9.46 -1.02 -8.36
C THR A 103 -8.94 0.40 -8.55
N PRO A 104 -7.78 0.59 -9.19
CA PRO A 104 -7.25 1.92 -9.54
C PRO A 104 -8.28 2.84 -10.16
N GLY A 105 -8.36 4.07 -9.64
CA GLY A 105 -9.27 5.10 -10.14
C GLY A 105 -10.71 5.03 -9.63
N LEU A 106 -11.10 3.94 -8.95
CA LEU A 106 -12.43 3.84 -8.32
C LEU A 106 -12.37 4.21 -6.84
N TRP A 107 -13.43 4.86 -6.36
CA TRP A 107 -13.64 5.09 -4.93
C TRP A 107 -14.56 4.01 -4.38
N GLN A 108 -14.04 3.17 -3.49
CA GLN A 108 -14.72 1.99 -2.97
C GLN A 108 -14.82 2.04 -1.42
N PRO A 109 -15.59 3.00 -0.87
CA PRO A 109 -15.68 3.22 0.58
C PRO A 109 -16.28 2.04 1.35
N GLU A 110 -16.98 1.13 0.67
CA GLU A 110 -17.55 -0.11 1.23
C GLU A 110 -16.48 -1.10 1.71
N PHE A 111 -15.26 -1.03 1.15
CA PHE A 111 -14.13 -1.87 1.56
C PHE A 111 -13.15 -1.16 2.49
N ILE A 112 -13.50 0.04 2.98
CA ILE A 112 -12.69 0.81 3.90
C ILE A 112 -13.29 0.71 5.30
N LYS A 113 -12.52 0.15 6.24
CA LYS A 113 -12.98 0.06 7.64
C LYS A 113 -13.20 1.45 8.22
N ARG A 114 -14.36 1.63 8.87
CA ARG A 114 -14.75 2.89 9.54
C ARG A 114 -14.43 2.83 11.03
N ARG A 115 -14.24 4.01 11.64
CA ARG A 115 -14.00 4.16 13.10
C ARG A 115 -12.84 3.29 13.61
N VAL A 116 -11.76 3.25 12.82
CA VAL A 116 -10.55 2.46 13.09
C VAL A 116 -9.77 3.08 14.24
N LYS A 117 -9.30 2.24 15.17
CA LYS A 117 -8.36 2.65 16.22
C LYS A 117 -6.95 2.81 15.63
N LYS A 118 -6.13 3.70 16.18
CA LYS A 118 -4.80 3.98 15.63
C LYS A 118 -3.89 2.75 15.63
N GLU A 119 -3.96 1.98 16.71
CA GLU A 119 -3.19 0.77 16.93
C GLU A 119 -3.55 -0.29 15.89
N GLU A 120 -4.82 -0.36 15.52
CA GLU A 120 -5.34 -1.27 14.51
C GLU A 120 -4.85 -0.88 13.10
N LEU A 121 -4.90 0.41 12.77
CA LEU A 121 -4.36 0.90 11.50
C LEU A 121 -2.86 0.65 11.40
N TYR A 122 -2.12 0.91 12.48
CA TYR A 122 -0.69 0.64 12.55
C TYR A 122 -0.40 -0.85 12.37
N ALA A 123 -1.08 -1.73 13.10
CA ALA A 123 -0.93 -3.17 12.97
C ALA A 123 -1.20 -3.66 11.55
N SER A 124 -2.22 -3.12 10.88
CA SER A 124 -2.51 -3.45 9.47
C SER A 124 -1.42 -2.99 8.51
N ALA A 125 -0.70 -1.91 8.83
CA ALA A 125 0.35 -1.34 8.00
C ALA A 125 1.70 -2.06 8.16
N LEU A 126 1.91 -2.78 9.27
CA LEU A 126 3.20 -3.40 9.59
C LEU A 126 3.79 -4.23 8.45
N PRO A 127 3.06 -5.17 7.80
CA PRO A 127 3.65 -5.96 6.72
C PRO A 127 4.13 -5.10 5.53
N PHE A 128 3.41 -4.01 5.25
CA PHE A 128 3.79 -3.06 4.20
C PHE A 128 5.01 -2.22 4.62
N LEU A 129 5.05 -1.77 5.87
CA LEU A 129 6.15 -0.97 6.41
C LEU A 129 7.43 -1.80 6.50
N ASP A 130 7.34 -3.05 6.93
CA ASP A 130 8.46 -3.99 6.97
C ASP A 130 9.10 -4.15 5.59
N TRP A 131 8.30 -4.30 4.54
CA TRP A 131 8.81 -4.33 3.18
C TRP A 131 9.44 -3.00 2.74
N LEU A 132 8.84 -1.87 3.13
CA LEU A 132 9.28 -0.56 2.67
C LEU A 132 10.68 -0.19 3.19
N ILE A 133 11.11 -0.79 4.31
CA ILE A 133 12.39 -0.51 4.97
C ILE A 133 13.41 -1.66 4.86
N ASP A 134 13.05 -2.76 4.19
CA ASP A 134 13.94 -3.90 3.86
C ASP A 134 14.92 -3.52 2.75
#